data_AF-A0A1C0UXV5-F1
#
_entry.id   AF-A0A1C0UXV5-F1
#
_cell.length_a   1.000
_cell.length_b   1.000
_cell.length_c   1.000
_cell.angle_alpha   90.00
_cell.angle_beta   90.00
_cell.angle_gamma   90.00
#
_symmetry.space_group_name_H-M   'P 1'
#
loop_
_entity.id
_entity.type
_entity.pdbx_description
1 polymer ?
#
loop_
_entity_poly.entity_id
_entity_poly.type
_entity_poly.pdbx_seq_one_letter_code
_entity_poly.pdbx_strand_id
1 'polypeptide(L)'
;MSSGNYKNLALQAGGVLGTAYVGVVQSLNERGLLSKFERVAGSSAGAIMGTLIALRFSAAEIEDIMMNLNMGEFTDPTSPINLVQNYGYYAGDVFYQWIQDIIARKLTKKATFEDLVDAGFADLYVFGTDLTARGLREFSYRATPDTPIAGAVRASMSIPFFFQAWRFPGGIPDNHYYVDGGLILPYPLWTFDYAPFTSEEGYNEETLGVSLRTGFSPSGLEKGFDLKEYFESLFEATSSIRISARNKARTISIDTLKLSPTDFNMSHEDKLRLVKSGYEATAEFFKLKDELATIAAA
;
A
#
# COMPACT_ATOMS: atom_id res chain seq x y z
N MET A 1 -25.88 -13.32 -4.40
CA MET A 1 -24.87 -12.26 -4.60
C MET A 1 -23.66 -12.92 -5.20
N SER A 2 -23.27 -12.49 -6.40
CA SER A 2 -22.08 -13.00 -7.08
C SER A 2 -20.86 -12.31 -6.48
N SER A 3 -20.57 -12.56 -5.21
CA SER A 3 -19.29 -12.15 -4.64
C SER A 3 -18.22 -12.98 -5.35
N GLY A 4 -17.49 -12.38 -6.29
CA GLY A 4 -16.39 -13.07 -6.99
C GLY A 4 -15.48 -13.79 -5.99
N ASN A 5 -14.88 -14.90 -6.42
CA ASN A 5 -13.99 -15.69 -5.56
C ASN A 5 -12.63 -15.01 -5.41
N TYR A 6 -12.60 -13.87 -4.72
CA TYR A 6 -11.36 -13.11 -4.53
C TYR A 6 -10.51 -13.75 -3.44
N LYS A 7 -9.30 -14.20 -3.82
CA LYS A 7 -8.27 -14.76 -2.94
C LYS A 7 -7.08 -13.82 -2.79
N ASN A 8 -6.90 -12.87 -3.70
CA ASN A 8 -5.77 -11.96 -3.67
C ASN A 8 -6.26 -10.51 -3.58
N LEU A 9 -5.56 -9.69 -2.82
CA LEU A 9 -5.80 -8.25 -2.71
C LEU A 9 -4.56 -7.48 -3.15
N ALA A 10 -4.72 -6.46 -3.99
CA ALA A 10 -3.64 -5.57 -4.41
C ALA A 10 -3.97 -4.11 -4.06
N LEU A 11 -3.11 -3.47 -3.28
CA LEU A 11 -3.31 -2.13 -2.72
C LEU A 11 -2.30 -1.15 -3.32
N GLN A 12 -2.80 -0.07 -3.92
CA GLN A 12 -1.96 0.98 -4.50
C GLN A 12 -1.15 1.73 -3.43
N ALA A 13 -0.05 2.35 -3.84
CA ALA A 13 0.56 3.43 -3.10
C ALA A 13 -0.36 4.66 -3.06
N GLY A 14 -0.17 5.55 -2.08
CA GLY A 14 -1.02 6.74 -1.96
C GLY A 14 -0.71 7.69 -0.81
N GLY A 15 0.42 7.52 -0.11
CA GLY A 15 0.74 8.30 1.08
C GLY A 15 -0.38 8.28 2.11
N VAL A 16 -0.74 9.43 2.68
CA VAL A 16 -1.81 9.51 3.69
C VAL A 16 -3.21 9.17 3.16
N LEU A 17 -3.41 9.16 1.84
CA LEU A 17 -4.68 8.79 1.22
C LEU A 17 -5.01 7.30 1.40
N GLY A 18 -4.03 6.48 1.79
CA GLY A 18 -4.25 5.10 2.23
C GLY A 18 -5.21 4.97 3.41
N THR A 19 -5.51 6.06 4.13
CA THR A 19 -6.60 6.11 5.12
C THR A 19 -7.94 5.68 4.53
N ALA A 20 -8.20 5.94 3.25
CA ALA A 20 -9.43 5.50 2.59
C ALA A 20 -9.59 3.97 2.56
N TYR A 21 -8.50 3.20 2.67
CA TYR A 21 -8.55 1.75 2.74
C TYR A 21 -9.28 1.22 3.98
N VAL A 22 -9.40 2.01 5.05
CA VAL A 22 -10.22 1.64 6.21
C VAL A 22 -11.67 1.40 5.79
N GLY A 23 -12.24 2.26 4.95
CA GLY A 23 -13.61 2.09 4.45
C GLY A 23 -13.77 0.87 3.53
N VAL A 24 -12.73 0.57 2.75
CA VAL A 24 -12.67 -0.66 1.94
C VAL A 24 -12.68 -1.88 2.84
N VAL A 25 -11.85 -1.90 3.88
CA VAL A 25 -11.78 -2.99 4.87
C VAL A 25 -13.13 -3.17 5.57
N GLN A 26 -13.79 -2.10 5.99
CA GLN A 26 -15.13 -2.15 6.58
C GLN A 26 -16.14 -2.82 5.63
N SER A 27 -16.22 -2.36 4.38
CA SER A 27 -17.16 -2.89 3.38
C SER A 27 -16.85 -4.35 3.01
N LEU A 28 -15.57 -4.71 2.86
CA LEU A 28 -15.15 -6.10 2.60
C LEU A 28 -15.42 -7.02 3.79
N ASN A 29 -15.29 -6.52 5.01
CA ASN A 29 -15.59 -7.27 6.24
C ASN A 29 -17.09 -7.58 6.36
N GLU A 30 -17.96 -6.60 6.12
CA GLU A 30 -19.42 -6.79 6.09
C GLU A 30 -19.87 -7.82 5.05
N ARG A 31 -19.08 -7.98 3.99
CA ARG A 31 -19.29 -8.97 2.91
C ARG A 31 -18.68 -10.34 3.21
N GLY A 32 -17.97 -10.50 4.33
CA GLY A 32 -17.24 -11.73 4.67
C GLY A 32 -16.11 -12.05 3.69
N LEU A 33 -15.55 -11.03 3.01
CA LEU A 33 -14.46 -11.18 2.05
C LEU A 33 -13.09 -10.91 2.67
N LEU A 34 -13.00 -10.06 3.70
CA LEU A 34 -11.73 -9.66 4.32
C LEU A 34 -10.87 -10.86 4.78
N SER A 35 -11.49 -11.88 5.37
CA SER A 35 -10.79 -13.09 5.85
C SER A 35 -10.48 -14.10 4.74
N LYS A 36 -11.01 -13.94 3.53
CA LYS A 36 -10.82 -14.87 2.40
C LYS A 36 -9.54 -14.60 1.62
N PHE A 37 -8.93 -13.43 1.78
CA PHE A 37 -7.67 -13.14 1.10
C PHE A 37 -6.58 -14.08 1.62
N GLU A 38 -6.02 -14.89 0.73
CA GLU A 38 -4.85 -15.74 0.93
C GLU A 38 -3.55 -14.96 0.72
N ARG A 39 -3.61 -13.91 -0.13
CA ARG A 39 -2.44 -13.12 -0.53
C ARG A 39 -2.78 -11.63 -0.57
N VAL A 40 -1.85 -10.80 -0.10
CA VAL A 40 -1.99 -9.35 -0.13
C VAL A 40 -0.72 -8.72 -0.68
N ALA A 41 -0.87 -7.89 -1.71
CA ALA A 41 0.20 -7.12 -2.33
C ALA A 41 0.01 -5.64 -2.07
N GLY A 42 1.08 -4.93 -1.73
CA GLY A 42 1.00 -3.51 -1.41
C GLY A 42 2.31 -2.77 -1.62
N SER A 43 2.20 -1.49 -1.94
CA SER A 43 3.33 -0.56 -2.05
C SER A 43 3.03 0.68 -1.21
N SER A 44 4.01 1.19 -0.46
CA SER A 44 3.87 2.36 0.41
C SER A 44 2.69 2.23 1.39
N ALA A 45 1.72 3.15 1.37
CA ALA A 45 0.49 3.06 2.15
C ALA A 45 -0.27 1.72 1.96
N GLY A 46 -0.23 1.14 0.75
CA GLY A 46 -0.78 -0.18 0.47
C GLY A 46 -0.01 -1.30 1.16
N ALA A 47 1.31 -1.16 1.38
CA ALA A 47 2.11 -2.12 2.14
C ALA A 47 1.78 -2.07 3.65
N ILE A 48 1.51 -0.88 4.19
CA ILE A 48 1.07 -0.70 5.58
C ILE A 48 -0.27 -1.41 5.79
N MET A 49 -1.29 -1.07 4.99
CA MET A 49 -2.60 -1.71 5.06
C MET A 49 -2.50 -3.22 4.76
N GLY A 50 -1.70 -3.59 3.78
CA GLY A 50 -1.49 -5.00 3.41
C GLY A 50 -0.92 -5.82 4.54
N THR A 51 0.01 -5.27 5.31
CA THR A 51 0.57 -5.90 6.52
C THR A 51 -0.52 -6.15 7.57
N LEU A 52 -1.40 -5.17 7.80
CA LEU A 52 -2.49 -5.32 8.76
C LEU A 52 -3.50 -6.41 8.35
N ILE A 53 -3.86 -6.44 7.06
CA ILE A 53 -4.78 -7.44 6.51
C ILE A 53 -4.14 -8.83 6.55
N ALA A 54 -2.86 -8.94 6.19
CA ALA A 54 -2.13 -10.21 6.18
C ALA A 54 -2.06 -10.83 7.58
N LEU A 55 -1.75 -10.01 8.59
CA LEU A 55 -1.73 -10.39 10.01
C LEU A 55 -3.12 -10.61 10.63
N ARG A 56 -4.19 -10.54 9.82
CA ARG A 56 -5.57 -10.78 10.25
C ARG A 56 -6.02 -9.88 11.40
N PHE A 57 -5.62 -8.61 11.38
CA PHE A 57 -6.27 -7.63 12.24
C PHE A 57 -7.75 -7.51 11.85
N SER A 58 -8.61 -7.39 12.85
CA SER A 58 -10.04 -7.15 12.63
C SER A 58 -10.27 -5.76 12.00
N ALA A 59 -11.40 -5.57 11.33
CA ALA A 59 -11.74 -4.26 10.74
C ALA A 59 -11.69 -3.12 11.77
N ALA A 60 -12.13 -3.38 13.02
CA ALA A 60 -12.08 -2.42 14.11
C ALA A 60 -10.64 -2.11 14.58
N GLU A 61 -9.77 -3.12 14.66
CA GLU A 61 -8.35 -2.90 14.97
C GLU A 61 -7.65 -2.11 13.85
N ILE A 62 -7.97 -2.41 12.59
CA ILE A 62 -7.42 -1.69 11.43
C ILE A 62 -7.88 -0.23 11.46
N GLU A 63 -9.15 0.02 11.72
CA GLU A 63 -9.68 1.38 11.86
C GLU A 63 -8.99 2.14 12.97
N ASP A 64 -8.87 1.56 14.17
CA ASP A 64 -8.18 2.17 15.30
C ASP A 64 -6.71 2.51 14.97
N ILE A 65 -5.96 1.57 14.40
CA ILE A 65 -4.56 1.77 14.03
C ILE A 65 -4.43 2.89 12.99
N MET A 66 -5.21 2.84 11.90
CA MET A 66 -5.07 3.74 10.77
C MET A 66 -5.63 5.14 11.04
N MET A 67 -6.70 5.26 11.83
CA MET A 67 -7.28 6.56 12.18
C MET A 67 -6.37 7.32 13.15
N ASN A 68 -5.70 6.62 14.05
CA ASN A 68 -4.71 7.20 14.98
C ASN A 68 -3.32 7.39 14.36
N LEU A 69 -3.07 6.84 13.17
CA LEU A 69 -1.80 7.03 12.45
C LEU A 69 -1.63 8.50 12.06
N ASN A 70 -0.64 9.17 12.64
CA ASN A 70 -0.25 10.53 12.27
C ASN A 70 1.16 10.51 11.67
N MET A 71 1.26 10.62 10.35
CA MET A 71 2.56 10.62 9.67
C MET A 71 3.43 11.82 10.08
N GLY A 72 2.81 12.91 10.55
CA GLY A 72 3.50 14.07 11.12
C GLY A 72 4.32 13.72 12.37
N GLU A 73 3.94 12.70 13.13
CA GLU A 73 4.69 12.26 14.32
C GLU A 73 5.94 11.46 13.96
N PHE A 74 6.05 10.99 12.71
CA PHE A 74 7.23 10.29 12.19
C PHE A 74 8.22 11.22 11.51
N THR A 75 7.97 12.52 11.61
CA THR A 75 8.90 13.55 11.16
C THR A 75 9.99 13.71 12.22
N ASP A 76 11.00 12.83 12.19
CA ASP A 76 12.20 12.89 13.02
C ASP A 76 13.33 13.63 12.25
N PRO A 77 13.32 14.99 12.27
CA PRO A 77 14.16 15.78 11.38
C PRO A 77 15.64 15.57 11.67
N THR A 78 16.41 15.42 10.60
CA THR A 78 17.87 15.34 10.66
C THR A 78 18.52 16.61 10.10
N SER A 79 19.82 16.81 10.36
CA SER A 79 20.55 17.99 9.87
C SER A 79 20.51 18.08 8.33
N PRO A 80 20.43 19.27 7.69
CA PRO A 80 20.37 19.43 6.23
C PRO A 80 21.52 18.76 5.46
N ILE A 81 22.67 18.57 6.11
CA ILE A 81 23.84 17.86 5.57
C ILE A 81 23.52 16.37 5.29
N ASN A 82 22.56 15.79 6.02
CA ASN A 82 22.13 14.40 5.89
C ASN A 82 21.19 14.16 4.70
N LEU A 83 20.60 15.21 4.10
CA LEU A 83 19.75 15.05 2.90
C LEU A 83 20.56 14.51 1.71
N VAL A 84 21.81 14.98 1.57
CA VAL A 84 22.74 14.54 0.50
C VAL A 84 23.35 13.18 0.80
N GLN A 85 23.54 12.84 2.08
CA GLN A 85 24.17 11.57 2.49
C GLN A 85 23.18 10.40 2.59
N ASN A 86 21.92 10.67 2.97
CA ASN A 86 20.92 9.65 3.29
C ASN A 86 19.64 9.74 2.43
N TYR A 87 19.60 10.61 1.42
CA TYR A 87 18.52 10.75 0.44
C TYR A 87 17.14 11.13 1.00
N GLY A 88 17.05 11.65 2.24
CA GLY A 88 15.80 12.12 2.85
C GLY A 88 16.01 12.96 4.11
N TYR A 89 14.97 13.69 4.50
CA TYR A 89 15.01 14.66 5.62
C TYR A 89 14.69 14.02 6.98
N TYR A 90 13.75 13.08 7.03
CA TYR A 90 13.32 12.34 8.21
C TYR A 90 14.01 10.96 8.27
N ALA A 91 14.58 10.61 9.42
CA ALA A 91 15.26 9.32 9.61
C ALA A 91 14.31 8.12 9.52
N GLY A 92 13.04 8.29 9.89
CA GLY A 92 12.00 7.28 9.87
C GLY A 92 12.17 6.17 10.90
N ASP A 93 12.97 6.39 11.94
CA ASP A 93 13.20 5.40 13.01
C ASP A 93 11.95 5.25 13.88
N VAL A 94 11.24 6.35 14.11
CA VAL A 94 9.97 6.35 14.87
C VAL A 94 8.93 5.48 14.16
N PHE A 95 8.80 5.61 12.82
CA PHE A 95 7.92 4.75 12.05
C PHE A 95 8.37 3.28 12.11
N TYR A 96 9.67 3.02 12.01
CA TYR A 96 10.20 1.66 12.04
C TYR A 96 9.85 0.96 13.37
N GLN A 97 10.01 1.67 14.49
CA GLN A 97 9.59 1.16 15.80
C GLN A 97 8.07 0.97 15.89
N TRP A 98 7.30 1.93 15.39
CA TRP A 98 5.83 1.83 15.35
C TRP A 98 5.37 0.57 14.60
N ILE A 99 5.87 0.32 13.39
CA ILE A 99 5.45 -0.86 12.62
C ILE A 99 5.93 -2.16 13.27
N GLN A 100 7.11 -2.17 13.92
CA GLN A 100 7.56 -3.30 14.73
C GLN A 100 6.60 -3.60 15.88
N ASP A 101 6.12 -2.57 16.59
CA ASP A 101 5.16 -2.72 17.69
C ASP A 101 3.80 -3.21 17.20
N ILE A 102 3.33 -2.74 16.04
CA ILE A 102 2.11 -3.24 15.41
C ILE A 102 2.26 -4.73 15.07
N ILE A 103 3.34 -5.14 14.39
CA ILE A 103 3.58 -6.55 14.04
C ILE A 103 3.67 -7.42 15.30
N ALA A 104 4.31 -6.92 16.36
CA ALA A 104 4.46 -7.64 17.64
C ALA A 104 3.15 -7.90 18.38
N ARG A 105 2.02 -7.29 17.97
CA ARG A 105 0.69 -7.63 18.50
C ARG A 105 0.19 -9.00 18.03
N LYS A 106 0.73 -9.55 16.94
CA LYS A 106 0.34 -10.86 16.37
C LYS A 106 1.52 -11.83 16.25
N LEU A 107 2.74 -11.31 16.08
CA LEU A 107 4.00 -12.07 15.96
C LEU A 107 5.08 -11.44 16.88
N THR A 108 6.35 -11.42 16.45
CA THR A 108 7.45 -10.74 17.13
C THR A 108 7.91 -9.50 16.35
N LYS A 109 8.60 -8.55 17.00
CA LYS A 109 9.18 -7.36 16.33
C LYS A 109 10.13 -7.67 15.18
N LYS A 110 10.70 -8.88 15.16
CA LYS A 110 11.66 -9.33 14.16
C LYS A 110 11.04 -10.32 13.16
N ALA A 111 9.72 -10.53 13.23
CA ALA A 111 9.04 -11.49 12.38
C ALA A 111 9.35 -11.25 10.89
N THR A 112 9.68 -12.34 10.23
CA THR A 112 10.06 -12.41 8.83
C THR A 112 8.86 -12.82 7.97
N PHE A 113 9.04 -12.82 6.65
CA PHE A 113 7.99 -13.32 5.76
C PHE A 113 7.77 -14.84 5.91
N GLU A 114 8.80 -15.60 6.28
CA GLU A 114 8.65 -17.01 6.66
C GLU A 114 7.81 -17.18 7.92
N ASP A 115 8.11 -16.43 9.00
CA ASP A 115 7.32 -16.48 10.24
C ASP A 115 5.83 -16.18 10.02
N LEU A 116 5.51 -15.30 9.07
CA LEU A 116 4.13 -14.97 8.70
C LEU A 116 3.39 -16.18 8.12
N VAL A 117 4.03 -16.88 7.17
CA VAL A 117 3.45 -18.07 6.52
C VAL A 117 3.36 -19.24 7.52
N ASP A 118 4.41 -19.46 8.31
CA ASP A 118 4.46 -20.53 9.33
C ASP A 118 3.38 -20.36 10.40
N ALA A 119 3.03 -19.12 10.74
CA ALA A 119 1.92 -18.80 11.64
C ALA A 119 0.53 -18.94 11.01
N GLY A 120 0.43 -19.28 9.72
CA GLY A 120 -0.83 -19.44 9.00
C GLY A 120 -1.53 -18.14 8.63
N PHE A 121 -0.80 -17.02 8.61
CA PHE A 121 -1.32 -15.74 8.14
C PHE A 121 -1.35 -15.66 6.60
N ALA A 122 -1.99 -14.61 6.05
CA ALA A 122 -2.01 -14.45 4.60
C ALA A 122 -0.62 -14.09 4.09
N ASP A 123 -0.26 -14.56 2.89
CA ASP A 123 1.04 -14.26 2.28
C ASP A 123 1.11 -12.78 1.88
N LEU A 124 2.24 -12.13 2.17
CA LEU A 124 2.40 -10.68 2.02
C LEU A 124 3.48 -10.36 0.99
N TYR A 125 3.16 -9.46 0.07
CA TYR A 125 4.04 -8.97 -0.99
C TYR A 125 4.19 -7.46 -0.83
N VAL A 126 5.39 -7.03 -0.43
CA VAL A 126 5.74 -5.62 -0.25
C VAL A 126 6.72 -5.19 -1.33
N PHE A 127 6.51 -4.03 -1.94
CA PHE A 127 7.37 -3.53 -3.01
C PHE A 127 8.19 -2.33 -2.57
N GLY A 128 9.47 -2.32 -2.91
CA GLY A 128 10.40 -1.20 -2.76
C GLY A 128 11.14 -0.90 -4.05
N THR A 129 11.75 0.28 -4.13
CA THR A 129 12.66 0.64 -5.22
C THR A 129 14.11 0.48 -4.74
N ASP A 130 14.85 -0.42 -5.34
CA ASP A 130 16.26 -0.69 -5.05
C ASP A 130 17.14 0.29 -5.84
N LEU A 131 17.71 1.27 -5.16
CA LEU A 131 18.59 2.27 -5.77
C LEU A 131 19.97 1.71 -6.13
N THR A 132 20.40 0.64 -5.46
CA THR A 132 21.68 -0.02 -5.72
C THR A 132 21.60 -0.88 -6.98
N ALA A 133 20.56 -1.71 -7.10
CA ALA A 133 20.30 -2.54 -8.28
C ALA A 133 19.57 -1.79 -9.40
N ARG A 134 19.05 -0.58 -9.13
CA ARG A 134 18.30 0.28 -10.07
C ARG A 134 17.03 -0.38 -10.60
N GLY A 135 16.23 -0.98 -9.72
CA GLY A 135 15.04 -1.72 -10.13
C GLY A 135 14.02 -1.92 -9.01
N LEU A 136 12.93 -2.62 -9.35
CA LEU A 136 11.92 -3.02 -8.39
C LEU A 136 12.45 -4.14 -7.49
N ARG A 137 12.20 -4.05 -6.19
CA ARG A 137 12.40 -5.14 -5.23
C ARG A 137 11.05 -5.62 -4.71
N GLU A 138 10.80 -6.91 -4.85
CA GLU A 138 9.76 -7.62 -4.11
C GLU A 138 10.35 -8.14 -2.80
N PHE A 139 9.64 -7.89 -1.70
CA PHE A 139 9.84 -8.54 -0.41
C PHE A 139 8.62 -9.41 -0.13
N SER A 140 8.83 -10.73 -0.06
CA SER A 140 7.77 -11.73 0.14
C SER A 140 8.38 -13.01 0.68
N TYR A 141 7.54 -13.96 1.08
CA TYR A 141 8.02 -15.31 1.44
C TYR A 141 8.79 -15.97 0.28
N ARG A 142 8.36 -15.72 -0.96
CA ARG A 142 8.97 -16.31 -2.16
C ARG A 142 10.32 -15.69 -2.51
N ALA A 143 10.43 -14.37 -2.40
CA ALA A 143 11.60 -13.64 -2.85
C ALA A 143 12.65 -13.48 -1.75
N THR A 144 12.20 -13.24 -0.51
CA THR A 144 13.07 -12.90 0.62
C THR A 144 12.47 -13.40 1.95
N PRO A 145 12.38 -14.73 2.16
CA PRO A 145 11.68 -15.31 3.32
C PRO A 145 12.21 -14.80 4.66
N ASP A 146 13.54 -14.68 4.79
CA ASP A 146 14.23 -14.27 6.03
C ASP A 146 14.16 -12.76 6.31
N THR A 147 13.59 -11.95 5.41
CA THR A 147 13.55 -10.49 5.58
C THR A 147 12.55 -10.10 6.67
N PRO A 148 12.93 -9.26 7.65
CA PRO A 148 11.98 -8.73 8.62
C PRO A 148 10.90 -7.87 7.93
N ILE A 149 9.62 -8.17 8.18
CA ILE A 149 8.48 -7.49 7.55
C ILE A 149 8.52 -5.99 7.83
N ALA A 150 8.82 -5.62 9.08
CA ALA A 150 8.95 -4.22 9.49
C ALA A 150 9.96 -3.44 8.61
N GLY A 151 11.08 -4.08 8.25
CA GLY A 151 12.11 -3.47 7.41
C GLY A 151 11.64 -3.31 5.96
N ALA A 152 10.92 -4.30 5.43
CA ALA A 152 10.33 -4.21 4.09
C ALA A 152 9.27 -3.10 4.00
N VAL A 153 8.40 -2.97 5.01
CA VAL A 153 7.40 -1.89 5.08
C VAL A 153 8.09 -0.52 5.24
N ARG A 154 9.14 -0.43 6.07
CA ARG A 154 9.97 0.78 6.23
C ARG A 154 10.63 1.19 4.92
N ALA A 155 11.17 0.23 4.16
CA ALA A 155 11.69 0.47 2.82
C ALA A 155 10.59 1.00 1.88
N SER A 156 9.44 0.31 1.86
CA SER A 156 8.31 0.62 0.97
C SER A 156 7.67 1.99 1.22
N MET A 157 7.77 2.56 2.43
CA MET A 157 7.26 3.90 2.76
C MET A 157 8.30 5.04 2.63
N SER A 158 9.54 4.72 2.24
CA SER A 158 10.67 5.67 2.22
C SER A 158 10.55 6.66 1.07
N ILE A 159 9.58 7.57 1.13
CA ILE A 159 9.31 8.55 0.08
C ILE A 159 10.57 9.40 -0.13
N PRO A 160 11.16 9.44 -1.34
CA PRO A 160 12.36 10.22 -1.61
C PRO A 160 12.22 11.68 -1.17
N PHE A 161 13.32 12.26 -0.67
CA PHE A 161 13.40 13.61 -0.09
C PHE A 161 12.68 13.80 1.26
N PHE A 162 11.57 13.10 1.51
CA PHE A 162 10.88 13.13 2.80
C PHE A 162 11.55 12.19 3.80
N PHE A 163 11.63 10.90 3.51
CA PHE A 163 12.22 9.89 4.39
C PHE A 163 13.55 9.38 3.83
N GLN A 164 14.51 9.14 4.73
CA GLN A 164 15.81 8.59 4.34
C GLN A 164 15.65 7.22 3.69
N ALA A 165 16.50 6.97 2.68
CA ALA A 165 16.59 5.67 2.03
C ALA A 165 16.92 4.60 3.08
N TRP A 166 16.19 3.50 3.03
CA TRP A 166 16.33 2.43 3.99
C TRP A 166 17.44 1.47 3.60
N ARG A 167 18.24 1.09 4.60
CA ARG A 167 19.18 -0.03 4.52
C ARG A 167 18.92 -0.93 5.71
N PHE A 168 18.74 -2.22 5.47
CA PHE A 168 18.33 -3.16 6.51
C PHE A 168 19.40 -3.29 7.61
N PRO A 169 19.06 -3.05 8.89
CA PRO A 169 19.93 -3.34 10.00
C PRO A 169 20.21 -4.85 10.03
N GLY A 170 21.47 -5.24 9.81
CA GLY A 170 21.88 -6.64 9.73
C GLY A 170 22.08 -7.17 8.30
N GLY A 171 21.79 -6.37 7.27
CA GLY A 171 22.12 -6.71 5.88
C GLY A 171 21.30 -7.83 5.26
N ILE A 172 20.07 -8.05 5.77
CA ILE A 172 19.11 -9.01 5.21
C ILE A 172 17.95 -8.21 4.60
N PRO A 173 17.59 -8.38 3.32
CA PRO A 173 18.10 -9.43 2.42
C PRO A 173 19.50 -9.12 1.85
N ASP A 174 19.91 -7.85 1.87
CA ASP A 174 21.21 -7.39 1.41
C ASP A 174 21.52 -6.01 2.02
N ASN A 175 22.64 -5.41 1.59
CA ASN A 175 23.10 -4.10 2.08
C ASN A 175 22.78 -2.96 1.09
N HIS A 176 21.72 -3.10 0.30
CA HIS A 176 21.30 -2.10 -0.68
C HIS A 176 20.54 -0.93 -0.06
N TYR A 177 20.40 0.14 -0.83
CA TYR A 177 19.58 1.29 -0.49
C TYR A 177 18.21 1.19 -1.14
N TYR A 178 17.17 1.27 -0.34
CA TYR A 178 15.78 1.16 -0.76
C TYR A 178 15.00 2.45 -0.54
N VAL A 179 14.15 2.80 -1.49
CA VAL A 179 13.15 3.87 -1.35
C VAL A 179 11.75 3.35 -1.66
N ASP A 180 10.75 4.22 -1.53
CA ASP A 180 9.34 3.89 -1.74
C ASP A 180 9.09 3.11 -3.04
N GLY A 181 8.35 2.02 -2.94
CA GLY A 181 8.06 1.14 -4.08
C GLY A 181 7.10 1.77 -5.09
N GLY A 182 6.33 2.78 -4.67
CA GLY A 182 5.39 3.51 -5.49
C GLY A 182 6.04 4.31 -6.59
N LEU A 183 7.36 4.53 -6.52
CA LEU A 183 8.14 5.15 -7.59
C LEU A 183 8.20 4.28 -8.85
N ILE A 184 8.30 2.94 -8.71
CA ILE A 184 8.36 2.01 -9.85
C ILE A 184 7.05 1.25 -10.04
N LEU A 185 6.47 0.73 -8.95
CA LEU A 185 5.23 -0.05 -8.98
C LEU A 185 4.20 0.55 -8.01
N PRO A 186 3.55 1.66 -8.39
CA PRO A 186 2.50 2.27 -7.57
C PRO A 186 1.30 1.35 -7.40
N TYR A 187 0.94 0.55 -8.40
CA TYR A 187 -0.21 -0.33 -8.35
C TYR A 187 0.16 -1.80 -8.65
N PRO A 188 0.39 -2.64 -7.63
CA PRO A 188 0.85 -4.02 -7.80
C PRO A 188 -0.27 -5.00 -8.18
N LEU A 189 -1.22 -4.59 -9.02
CA LEU A 189 -2.41 -5.38 -9.40
C LEU A 189 -2.05 -6.73 -10.05
N TRP A 190 -0.96 -6.76 -10.80
CA TRP A 190 -0.53 -7.86 -11.65
C TRP A 190 0.33 -8.90 -10.90
N THR A 191 0.56 -8.71 -9.59
CA THR A 191 1.43 -9.56 -8.76
C THR A 191 1.03 -11.04 -8.79
N PHE A 192 -0.24 -11.33 -9.09
CA PHE A 192 -0.78 -12.68 -9.09
C PHE A 192 -1.26 -13.16 -10.47
N ASP A 193 -0.91 -12.44 -11.55
CA ASP A 193 -1.33 -12.73 -12.93
C ASP A 193 -0.40 -13.72 -13.65
N TYR A 194 0.34 -14.54 -12.91
CA TYR A 194 1.28 -15.50 -13.47
C TYR A 194 1.39 -16.76 -12.61
N ALA A 195 1.97 -17.83 -13.19
CA ALA A 195 2.18 -19.09 -12.49
C ALA A 195 3.10 -18.91 -11.27
N PRO A 196 2.81 -19.55 -10.12
CA PRO A 196 1.80 -20.57 -9.88
C PRO A 196 0.45 -20.00 -9.40
N PHE A 197 0.25 -18.68 -9.38
CA PHE A 197 -0.97 -18.08 -8.84
C PHE A 197 -2.18 -18.23 -9.76
N THR A 198 -1.94 -18.31 -11.06
CA THR A 198 -2.94 -18.68 -12.07
C THR A 198 -2.29 -19.55 -13.15
N SER A 199 -3.07 -20.49 -13.69
CA SER A 199 -2.69 -21.32 -14.84
C SER A 199 -3.19 -20.75 -16.18
N GLU A 200 -4.03 -19.71 -16.14
CA GLU A 200 -4.63 -19.11 -17.33
C GLU A 200 -3.72 -18.04 -17.94
N GLU A 201 -3.66 -17.99 -19.27
CA GLU A 201 -3.05 -16.86 -19.97
C GLU A 201 -3.92 -15.62 -19.79
N GLY A 202 -3.43 -14.63 -19.04
CA GLY A 202 -4.17 -13.38 -18.82
C GLY A 202 -3.98 -12.84 -17.41
N TYR A 203 -5.02 -12.19 -16.89
CA TYR A 203 -5.04 -11.70 -15.52
C TYR A 203 -5.72 -12.70 -14.60
N ASN A 204 -5.39 -12.65 -13.31
CA ASN A 204 -6.01 -13.49 -12.31
C ASN A 204 -7.33 -12.87 -11.83
N GLU A 205 -8.45 -13.53 -12.16
CA GLU A 205 -9.80 -13.09 -11.81
C GLU A 205 -10.08 -13.15 -10.29
N GLU A 206 -9.30 -13.94 -9.54
CA GLU A 206 -9.36 -14.03 -8.09
C GLU A 206 -8.61 -12.87 -7.40
N THR A 207 -8.07 -11.91 -8.15
CA THR A 207 -7.39 -10.72 -7.62
C THR A 207 -8.31 -9.52 -7.62
N LEU A 208 -8.55 -8.96 -6.44
CA LEU A 208 -9.21 -7.67 -6.25
C LEU A 208 -8.15 -6.60 -6.06
N GLY A 209 -8.24 -5.52 -6.82
CA GLY A 209 -7.38 -4.36 -6.69
C GLY A 209 -8.10 -3.16 -6.07
N VAL A 210 -7.35 -2.30 -5.39
CA VAL A 210 -7.85 -1.04 -4.82
C VAL A 210 -6.94 0.10 -5.25
N SER A 211 -7.48 0.98 -6.09
CA SER A 211 -6.78 2.16 -6.60
C SER A 211 -7.30 3.45 -5.98
N LEU A 212 -6.40 4.40 -5.76
CA LEU A 212 -6.65 5.75 -5.29
C LEU A 212 -6.59 6.69 -6.50
N ARG A 213 -7.75 7.23 -6.91
CA ARG A 213 -7.84 8.20 -7.99
C ARG A 213 -7.61 9.59 -7.44
N THR A 214 -6.42 10.11 -7.68
CA THR A 214 -6.08 11.50 -7.39
C THR A 214 -6.75 12.42 -8.42
N GLY A 215 -7.32 13.53 -7.94
CA GLY A 215 -8.00 14.53 -8.75
C GLY A 215 -7.27 15.88 -8.78
N PHE A 216 -5.94 15.86 -8.64
CA PHE A 216 -5.14 17.07 -8.72
C PHE A 216 -5.24 17.67 -10.12
N SER A 217 -5.54 18.96 -10.18
CA SER A 217 -5.31 19.72 -11.42
C SER A 217 -3.82 20.03 -11.47
N PRO A 218 -3.12 19.79 -12.58
CA PRO A 218 -1.73 20.21 -12.70
C PRO A 218 -1.67 21.73 -12.52
N SER A 219 -1.17 22.20 -11.38
CA SER A 219 -0.47 23.48 -11.35
C SER A 219 0.82 23.24 -12.14
N GLY A 220 1.09 24.07 -13.15
CA GLY A 220 2.40 23.99 -13.78
C GLY A 220 3.45 24.20 -12.70
N LEU A 221 4.55 23.42 -12.71
CA LEU A 221 5.68 23.60 -11.80
C LEU A 221 6.12 25.08 -11.89
N GLU A 222 5.68 25.91 -10.94
CA GLU A 222 6.06 27.32 -10.92
C GLU A 222 7.54 27.42 -10.55
N LYS A 223 8.18 28.56 -10.87
CA LYS A 223 9.60 28.75 -10.57
C LYS A 223 9.83 28.85 -9.05
N GLY A 224 10.14 27.71 -8.43
CA GLY A 224 10.52 27.56 -7.02
C GLY A 224 10.76 26.07 -6.73
N PHE A 225 11.74 25.74 -5.89
CA PHE A 225 11.97 24.35 -5.47
C PHE A 225 10.94 23.96 -4.40
N ASP A 226 9.76 23.50 -4.82
CA ASP A 226 8.81 22.82 -3.93
C ASP A 226 8.95 21.29 -4.08
N LEU A 227 9.61 20.64 -3.11
CA LEU A 227 9.80 19.19 -3.08
C LEU A 227 8.47 18.44 -2.96
N LYS A 228 7.44 19.05 -2.35
CA LYS A 228 6.10 18.47 -2.24
C LYS A 228 5.44 18.40 -3.61
N GLU A 229 5.41 19.53 -4.34
CA GLU A 229 4.83 19.60 -5.68
C GLU A 229 5.58 18.68 -6.67
N TYR A 230 6.91 18.59 -6.55
CA TYR A 230 7.72 17.68 -7.35
C TYR A 230 7.36 16.20 -7.11
N PHE A 231 7.28 15.78 -5.84
CA PHE A 231 6.91 14.41 -5.52
C PHE A 231 5.48 14.10 -5.97
N GLU A 232 4.52 15.00 -5.72
CA GLU A 232 3.12 14.83 -6.14
C GLU A 232 3.00 14.68 -7.66
N SER A 233 3.76 15.49 -8.42
CA SER A 233 3.82 15.37 -9.89
C SER A 233 4.41 14.03 -10.35
N LEU A 234 5.48 13.56 -9.70
CA LEU A 234 6.11 12.26 -10.02
C LEU A 234 5.20 11.08 -9.67
N PHE A 235 4.55 11.15 -8.52
CA PHE A 235 3.60 10.16 -8.05
C PHE A 235 2.38 10.07 -8.96
N GLU A 236 1.84 11.21 -9.41
CA GLU A 236 0.73 11.25 -10.36
C GLU A 236 1.15 10.71 -11.73
N ALA A 237 2.31 11.12 -12.25
CA ALA A 237 2.82 10.65 -13.53
C ALA A 237 2.97 9.12 -13.56
N THR A 238 3.49 8.52 -12.50
CA THR A 238 3.65 7.06 -12.38
C THR A 238 2.33 6.34 -12.09
N SER A 239 1.41 6.97 -11.36
CA SER A 239 0.06 6.44 -11.10
C SER A 239 -0.87 6.54 -12.31
N SER A 240 -0.56 7.42 -13.27
CA SER A 240 -1.32 7.59 -14.52
C SER A 240 -1.17 6.44 -15.52
N ILE A 241 -0.33 5.43 -15.22
CA ILE A 241 -0.22 4.21 -16.01
C ILE A 241 -1.62 3.57 -16.10
N ARG A 242 -2.21 3.72 -17.29
CA ARG A 242 -3.63 3.47 -17.55
C ARG A 242 -4.03 2.06 -17.13
N ILE A 243 -4.89 1.98 -16.12
CA ILE A 243 -5.68 0.77 -15.81
C ILE A 243 -6.49 0.44 -17.07
N SER A 244 -6.13 -0.66 -17.74
CA SER A 244 -6.86 -1.17 -18.91
C SER A 244 -8.34 -1.38 -18.57
N ALA A 245 -9.23 -1.34 -19.57
CA ALA A 245 -10.66 -1.60 -19.35
C ALA A 245 -10.90 -2.95 -18.63
N ARG A 246 -10.07 -3.96 -18.90
CA ARG A 246 -10.09 -5.26 -18.21
C ARG A 246 -9.68 -5.16 -16.74
N ASN A 247 -8.64 -4.40 -16.42
CA ASN A 247 -8.23 -4.20 -15.03
C ASN A 247 -9.25 -3.40 -14.20
N LYS A 248 -10.04 -2.53 -14.83
CA LYS A 248 -11.15 -1.83 -14.14
C LYS A 248 -12.18 -2.79 -13.59
N ALA A 249 -12.44 -3.91 -14.28
CA ALA A 249 -13.43 -4.89 -13.83
C ALA A 249 -13.06 -5.59 -12.50
N ARG A 250 -11.80 -5.51 -12.07
CA ARG A 250 -11.33 -6.06 -10.79
C ARG A 250 -10.71 -5.00 -9.88
N THR A 251 -11.01 -3.72 -10.12
CA THR A 251 -10.44 -2.61 -9.34
C THR A 251 -11.54 -1.78 -8.68
N ILE A 252 -11.50 -1.67 -7.36
CA ILE A 252 -12.23 -0.65 -6.61
C ILE A 252 -11.49 0.68 -6.80
N SER A 253 -12.16 1.67 -7.36
CA SER A 253 -11.58 3.00 -7.63
C SER A 253 -12.12 4.02 -6.65
N ILE A 254 -11.27 4.47 -5.72
CA ILE A 254 -11.63 5.42 -4.67
C ILE A 254 -11.36 6.85 -5.14
N ASP A 255 -12.30 7.76 -4.90
CA ASP A 255 -12.07 9.19 -5.09
C ASP A 255 -11.34 9.77 -3.87
N THR A 256 -10.15 10.33 -4.06
CA THR A 256 -9.37 10.86 -2.94
C THR A 256 -9.76 12.29 -2.54
N LEU A 257 -10.88 12.81 -3.07
CA LEU A 257 -11.49 14.08 -2.68
C LEU A 257 -10.56 15.30 -2.88
N LYS A 258 -9.60 15.18 -3.80
CA LYS A 258 -8.55 16.18 -4.06
C LYS A 258 -7.67 16.48 -2.83
N LEU A 259 -7.64 15.58 -1.85
CA LEU A 259 -6.73 15.68 -0.71
C LEU A 259 -5.32 15.29 -1.12
N SER A 260 -4.33 15.89 -0.47
CA SER A 260 -2.91 15.69 -0.76
C SER A 260 -2.39 14.37 -0.17
N PRO A 261 -1.61 13.58 -0.94
CA PRO A 261 -0.95 12.38 -0.44
C PRO A 261 0.18 12.67 0.55
N THR A 262 0.59 13.93 0.67
CA THR A 262 1.68 14.38 1.56
C THR A 262 1.21 15.32 2.66
N ASP A 263 -0.12 15.45 2.86
CA ASP A 263 -0.67 16.13 4.04
C ASP A 263 -0.53 15.25 5.29
N PHE A 264 0.68 15.20 5.84
CA PHE A 264 1.02 14.34 6.97
C PHE A 264 0.29 14.68 8.26
N ASN A 265 -0.35 15.85 8.35
CA ASN A 265 -1.16 16.30 9.48
C ASN A 265 -2.65 16.40 9.13
N MET A 266 -3.12 15.56 8.19
CA MET A 266 -4.51 15.51 7.74
C MET A 266 -5.50 15.50 8.91
N SER A 267 -6.50 16.37 8.82
CA SER A 267 -7.52 16.53 9.85
C SER A 267 -8.32 15.23 10.08
N HIS A 268 -8.80 15.03 11.30
CA HIS A 268 -9.66 13.87 11.60
C HIS A 268 -10.94 13.87 10.73
N GLU A 269 -11.50 15.04 10.43
CA GLU A 269 -12.65 15.19 9.54
C GLU A 269 -12.34 14.70 8.12
N ASP A 270 -11.19 15.08 7.56
CA ASP A 270 -10.78 14.62 6.22
C ASP A 270 -10.46 13.14 6.19
N LYS A 271 -9.86 12.58 7.26
CA LYS A 271 -9.71 11.13 7.43
C LYS A 271 -11.08 10.43 7.35
N LEU A 272 -12.08 10.90 8.11
CA LEU A 272 -13.43 10.33 8.08
C LEU A 272 -14.07 10.42 6.68
N ARG A 273 -13.86 11.54 5.98
CA ARG A 273 -14.34 11.70 4.59
C ARG A 273 -13.69 10.70 3.64
N LEU A 274 -12.39 10.45 3.77
CA LEU A 274 -11.68 9.43 2.99
C LEU A 274 -12.17 8.01 3.31
N VAL A 275 -12.36 7.68 4.58
CA VAL A 275 -12.93 6.39 5.00
C VAL A 275 -14.31 6.20 4.35
N LYS A 276 -15.18 7.20 4.44
CA LYS A 276 -16.50 7.16 3.79
C LYS A 276 -16.40 6.91 2.28
N SER A 277 -15.50 7.62 1.59
CA SER A 277 -15.30 7.44 0.15
C SER A 277 -14.85 6.02 -0.21
N GLY A 278 -13.91 5.44 0.56
CA GLY A 278 -13.45 4.07 0.36
C GLY A 278 -14.57 3.03 0.56
N TYR A 279 -15.42 3.23 1.57
CA TYR A 279 -16.58 2.38 1.82
C TYR A 279 -17.58 2.46 0.67
N GLU A 280 -17.96 3.67 0.24
CA GLU A 280 -18.92 3.90 -0.84
C GLU A 280 -18.42 3.34 -2.18
N ALA A 281 -17.15 3.56 -2.52
CA ALA A 281 -16.54 3.01 -3.74
C ALA A 281 -16.56 1.47 -3.76
N THR A 282 -16.34 0.83 -2.62
CA THR A 282 -16.41 -0.63 -2.49
C THR A 282 -17.85 -1.12 -2.64
N ALA A 283 -18.80 -0.45 -1.97
CA ALA A 283 -20.22 -0.79 -2.07
C ALA A 283 -20.72 -0.68 -3.52
N GLU A 284 -20.37 0.40 -4.22
CA GLU A 284 -20.70 0.63 -5.62
C GLU A 284 -20.08 -0.43 -6.55
N PHE A 285 -18.81 -0.76 -6.35
CA PHE A 285 -18.13 -1.80 -7.15
C PHE A 285 -18.88 -3.13 -7.09
N PHE A 286 -19.28 -3.59 -5.90
CA PHE A 286 -20.02 -4.85 -5.76
C PHE A 286 -21.45 -4.75 -6.27
N LYS A 287 -22.12 -3.60 -6.13
CA LYS A 287 -23.45 -3.37 -6.70
C LYS A 287 -23.43 -3.54 -8.22
N LEU A 288 -22.48 -2.90 -8.90
CA LEU A 288 -22.32 -3.01 -10.36
C LEU A 288 -22.00 -4.45 -10.80
N LYS A 289 -21.20 -5.19 -10.00
CA LYS A 289 -20.91 -6.61 -10.26
C LYS A 289 -22.16 -7.48 -10.19
N ASP A 290 -22.99 -7.29 -9.17
CA ASP A 290 -24.25 -8.03 -9.02
C ASP A 290 -25.26 -7.70 -10.14
N GLU A 291 -25.34 -6.43 -10.55
CA GLU A 291 -26.16 -5.99 -11.69
C GLU A 291 -25.70 -6.63 -13.01
N LEU A 292 -24.39 -6.61 -13.30
CA LEU A 292 -23.83 -7.24 -14.51
C LEU A 292 -24.03 -8.76 -14.52
N ALA A 293 -23.89 -9.42 -13.37
CA ALA A 293 -24.15 -10.86 -13.26
C ALA A 293 -25.63 -11.20 -13.51
N THR A 294 -26.55 -10.33 -13.07
CA THR A 294 -27.98 -10.47 -13.32
C THR A 294 -28.30 -10.31 -14.81
N ILE A 295 -27.70 -9.33 -15.48
CA ILE A 295 -27.87 -9.11 -16.92
C ILE A 295 -27.30 -10.29 -17.73
N ALA A 296 -26.14 -10.82 -17.36
CA ALA A 296 -25.53 -11.95 -18.06
C ALA A 296 -26.29 -13.27 -17.91
N ALA A 297 -27.13 -13.39 -16.87
CA ALA A 297 -27.96 -14.56 -16.60
C ALA A 297 -29.36 -14.49 -17.24
N ALA A 298 -29.74 -13.35 -17.81
CA ALA A 298 -31.03 -13.10 -18.48
C ALA A 298 -30.93 -13.35 -20.00
#